data_AF-A0A7R9TPX6-F1
#
_entry.id   AF-A0A7R9TPX6-F1
#
_cell.length_a   1.000
_cell.length_b   1.000
_cell.length_c   1.000
_cell.angle_alpha   90.00
_cell.angle_beta   90.00
_cell.angle_gamma   90.00
#
_symmetry.space_group_name_H-M   'P 1'
#
loop_
_entity.id
_entity.type
_entity.pdbx_description
1 polymer ?
#
loop_
_entity_poly.entity_id
_entity_poly.type
_entity_poly.pdbx_seq_one_letter_code
_entity_poly.pdbx_strand_id
1 'polypeptide(L)'
;AAALLVFGRAVEVLLLDRDDVLAAACARAASACAGVDRGELRRVRHVFHADAATTAARERAAGPPGIPCFTLRRRMAPGEVRRLNLFEPRWLALMDRVARENGGNLVGAELGCVLGVNRRYVSQAWLDGVQGGESGGG
;
A
#
# COMPACT_ATOMS: atom_id res chain seq x y z
N ALA A 1 -13.53 32.16 -33.99
CA ALA A 1 -12.90 32.94 -32.92
C ALA A 1 -13.38 32.53 -31.52
N ALA A 2 -14.68 32.62 -31.21
CA ALA A 2 -15.22 32.26 -29.89
C ALA A 2 -14.93 30.80 -29.45
N ALA A 3 -15.05 29.81 -30.35
CA ALA A 3 -14.75 28.41 -30.03
C ALA A 3 -13.27 28.17 -29.66
N LEU A 4 -12.34 28.93 -30.27
CA LEU A 4 -10.90 28.83 -29.98
C LEU A 4 -10.57 29.42 -28.60
N LEU A 5 -11.26 30.49 -28.21
CA LEU A 5 -11.11 31.14 -26.90
C LEU A 5 -11.67 30.25 -25.78
N VAL A 6 -12.84 29.63 -26.00
CA VAL A 6 -13.43 28.67 -25.05
C VAL A 6 -12.56 27.42 -24.92
N PHE A 7 -12.03 26.89 -26.03
CA PHE A 7 -11.11 25.76 -26.01
C PHE A 7 -9.80 26.10 -25.28
N GLY A 8 -9.23 27.29 -25.53
CA GLY A 8 -8.04 27.77 -24.83
C GLY A 8 -8.25 27.86 -23.31
N ARG A 9 -9.39 28.39 -22.87
CA ARG A 9 -9.75 28.45 -21.44
C ARG A 9 -9.97 27.07 -20.82
N ALA A 10 -10.62 26.15 -21.54
CA ALA A 10 -10.81 24.79 -21.05
C ALA A 10 -9.49 24.05 -20.89
N VAL A 11 -8.57 24.17 -21.85
CA VAL A 11 -7.22 23.58 -21.76
C VAL A 11 -6.43 24.19 -20.61
N GLU A 12 -6.47 25.51 -20.42
CA GLU A 12 -5.82 26.19 -19.30
C GLU A 12 -6.33 25.68 -17.94
N VAL A 13 -7.65 25.54 -17.77
CA VAL A 13 -8.25 24.98 -16.54
C VAL A 13 -7.82 23.53 -16.33
N LEU A 14 -7.84 22.69 -17.37
CA LEU A 14 -7.39 21.31 -17.26
C LEU A 14 -5.89 21.20 -16.91
N LEU A 15 -5.06 22.13 -17.37
CA LEU A 15 -3.65 22.18 -17.02
C LEU A 15 -3.44 22.62 -15.56
N LEU A 16 -4.17 23.63 -15.09
CA LEU A 16 -4.14 24.06 -13.69
C LEU A 16 -4.60 22.95 -12.75
N ASP A 17 -5.73 22.31 -13.04
CA ASP A 17 -6.25 21.17 -12.26
C ASP A 17 -5.25 20.01 -12.22
N ARG A 18 -4.59 19.73 -13.36
CA ARG A 18 -3.52 18.72 -13.40
C ARG A 18 -2.36 19.12 -12.51
N ASP A 19 -1.91 20.37 -12.59
CA ASP A 19 -0.76 20.85 -11.84
C ASP A 19 -1.05 20.86 -10.33
N ASP A 20 -2.28 21.18 -9.92
CA ASP A 20 -2.73 21.04 -8.52
C ASP A 20 -2.71 19.59 -8.05
N VAL A 21 -3.19 18.65 -8.88
CA VAL A 21 -3.13 17.22 -8.58
C VAL A 21 -1.68 16.74 -8.45
N LEU A 22 -0.80 17.18 -9.34
CA LEU A 22 0.63 16.85 -9.31
C LEU A 22 1.33 17.46 -8.08
N ALA A 23 1.09 18.73 -7.79
CA ALA A 23 1.65 19.41 -6.62
C ALA A 23 1.21 18.72 -5.33
N ALA A 24 -0.07 18.38 -5.21
CA ALA A 24 -0.59 17.65 -4.06
C ALA A 24 0.00 16.23 -3.97
N ALA A 25 0.22 15.54 -5.10
CA ALA A 25 0.87 14.24 -5.13
C ALA A 25 2.34 14.32 -4.69
N CYS A 26 3.09 15.31 -5.19
CA CYS A 26 4.47 15.58 -4.81
C CYS A 26 4.58 15.92 -3.32
N ALA A 27 3.72 16.79 -2.79
CA ALA A 27 3.69 17.14 -1.37
C ALA A 27 3.42 15.91 -0.48
N ARG A 28 2.46 15.05 -0.86
CA ARG A 28 2.19 13.79 -0.16
C ARG A 28 3.38 12.83 -0.21
N ALA A 29 4.06 12.73 -1.36
CA ALA A 29 5.24 11.89 -1.50
C ALA A 29 6.40 12.40 -0.64
N ALA A 30 6.69 13.71 -0.67
CA ALA A 30 7.72 14.33 0.16
C ALA A 30 7.44 14.15 1.65
N SER A 31 6.20 14.35 2.09
CA SER A 31 5.77 14.10 3.48
C SER A 31 5.95 12.64 3.87
N ALA A 32 5.63 11.69 2.99
CA ALA A 32 5.82 10.27 3.25
C ALA A 32 7.31 9.89 3.36
N CYS A 33 8.17 10.42 2.49
CA CYS A 33 9.61 10.20 2.58
C CYS A 33 10.18 10.75 3.89
N ALA A 34 9.88 12.01 4.21
CA ALA A 34 10.34 12.64 5.45
C ALA A 34 9.82 11.91 6.70
N GLY A 35 8.59 11.39 6.66
CA GLY A 35 8.03 10.57 7.75
C GLY A 35 8.76 9.23 7.91
N VAL A 36 9.24 8.62 6.82
CA VAL A 36 10.10 7.42 6.88
C VAL A 36 11.45 7.77 7.49
N ASP A 37 12.08 8.86 7.05
CA ASP A 37 13.39 9.29 7.54
C ASP A 37 13.37 9.64 9.05
N ARG A 38 12.26 10.23 9.53
CA ARG A 38 12.04 10.50 10.96
C ARG A 38 11.60 9.28 11.77
N GLY A 39 11.37 8.13 11.14
CA GLY A 39 10.88 6.92 11.81
C GLY A 39 9.40 6.95 12.23
N GLU A 40 8.63 7.95 11.81
CA GLU A 40 7.18 8.08 12.05
C GLU A 40 6.38 7.12 11.16
N LEU A 41 6.90 6.83 9.97
CA LEU A 41 6.31 5.93 8.99
C LEU A 41 7.24 4.77 8.71
N ARG A 42 6.65 3.59 8.48
CA ARG A 42 7.39 2.39 8.07
C ARG A 42 6.98 1.97 6.67
N ARG A 43 7.98 1.68 5.82
CA ARG A 43 7.74 1.03 4.54
C ARG A 43 7.41 -0.44 4.79
N VAL A 44 6.21 -0.86 4.38
CA VAL A 44 5.76 -2.24 4.47
C VAL A 44 5.45 -2.74 3.07
N ARG A 45 6.00 -3.90 2.71
CA ARG A 45 5.77 -4.56 1.43
C ARG A 45 5.01 -5.87 1.66
N HIS A 46 3.91 -6.04 0.93
CA HIS A 46 3.19 -7.30 0.86
C HIS A 46 3.29 -7.82 -0.57
N VAL A 47 3.86 -9.00 -0.73
CA VAL A 47 3.94 -9.69 -2.03
C VAL A 47 2.76 -10.65 -2.12
N PHE A 48 2.08 -10.67 -3.26
CA PHE A 48 0.96 -11.56 -3.49
C PHE A 48 0.78 -11.84 -4.98
N HIS A 49 0.11 -12.94 -5.26
CA HIS A 49 -0.20 -13.40 -6.61
C HIS A 49 -1.72 -13.43 -6.81
N ALA A 50 -2.15 -13.42 -8.08
CA ALA A 50 -3.56 -13.61 -8.41
C ALA A 50 -4.07 -14.98 -7.95
N ASP A 51 -3.21 -16.01 -8.01
CA ASP A 51 -3.49 -17.31 -7.44
C ASP A 51 -3.33 -17.29 -5.90
N ALA A 52 -4.40 -17.67 -5.22
CA ALA A 52 -4.44 -17.72 -3.76
C ALA A 52 -3.57 -18.84 -3.19
N ALA A 53 -3.49 -19.99 -3.86
CA ALA A 53 -2.69 -21.12 -3.41
C ALA A 53 -1.19 -20.77 -3.41
N THR A 54 -0.72 -20.14 -4.50
CA THR A 54 0.65 -19.62 -4.61
C THR A 54 0.95 -18.60 -3.51
N THR A 55 0.04 -17.67 -3.25
CA THR A 55 0.21 -16.65 -2.20
C THR A 55 0.32 -17.31 -0.82
N ALA A 56 -0.57 -18.25 -0.50
CA ALA A 56 -0.55 -18.97 0.77
C ALA A 56 0.72 -19.81 0.96
N ALA A 57 1.21 -20.48 -0.09
CA ALA A 57 2.44 -21.25 -0.04
C ALA A 57 3.67 -20.35 0.24
N ARG A 58 3.75 -19.18 -0.39
CA ARG A 58 4.82 -18.19 -0.16
C ARG A 58 4.78 -17.60 1.24
N GLU A 59 3.59 -17.26 1.73
CA GLU A 59 3.41 -16.75 3.10
C GLU A 59 3.86 -17.79 4.14
N ARG A 60 3.56 -19.09 3.93
CA ARG A 60 4.03 -20.16 4.82
C ARG A 60 5.53 -20.36 4.80
N ALA A 61 6.16 -20.26 3.64
CA ALA A 61 7.57 -20.59 3.47
C ALA A 61 8.52 -19.59 4.13
N ALA A 62 8.18 -18.30 4.12
CA ALA A 62 9.03 -17.25 4.65
C ALA A 62 8.29 -16.24 5.52
N GLY A 63 7.05 -15.89 5.16
CA GLY A 63 6.32 -14.75 5.73
C GLY A 63 7.11 -13.44 5.61
N PRO A 64 6.46 -12.27 5.63
CA PRO A 64 7.20 -11.02 5.80
C PRO A 64 7.81 -10.99 7.22
N PRO A 65 9.07 -10.55 7.38
CA PRO A 65 9.66 -10.34 8.69
C PRO A 65 8.96 -9.19 9.43
N GLY A 66 8.69 -9.38 10.72
CA GLY A 66 8.03 -8.40 11.60
C GLY A 66 6.62 -8.82 12.06
N ILE A 67 5.95 -7.91 12.77
CA ILE A 67 4.60 -8.15 13.29
C ILE A 67 3.63 -8.30 12.11
N PRO A 68 2.87 -9.41 12.02
CA PRO A 68 1.78 -9.57 11.08
C PRO A 68 0.85 -8.36 11.21
N CYS A 69 0.73 -7.56 10.17
CA CYS A 69 -0.08 -6.36 10.22
C CYS A 69 -0.99 -6.19 9.01
N PHE A 70 -2.19 -5.69 9.30
CA PHE A 70 -3.18 -5.31 8.31
C PHE A 70 -3.20 -3.79 8.16
N THR A 71 -3.26 -3.32 6.91
CA THR A 71 -3.31 -1.88 6.63
C THR A 71 -4.76 -1.39 6.57
N LEU A 72 -5.08 -0.35 7.32
CA LEU A 72 -6.38 0.32 7.33
C LEU A 72 -6.33 1.67 6.59
N ARG A 73 -7.48 2.10 6.06
CA ARG A 73 -7.63 3.46 5.51
C ARG A 73 -7.95 4.51 6.59
N ARG A 74 -8.50 4.05 7.72
CA ARG A 74 -8.85 4.86 8.89
C ARG A 74 -8.23 4.23 10.12
N ARG A 75 -7.61 5.05 10.97
CA ARG A 75 -7.10 4.62 12.29
C ARG A 75 -8.19 3.90 13.08
N MET A 76 -7.78 2.94 13.90
CA MET A 76 -8.68 2.34 14.90
C MET A 76 -8.51 3.08 16.22
N ALA A 77 -9.61 3.40 16.87
CA ALA A 77 -9.57 3.89 18.25
C ALA A 77 -9.36 2.71 19.20
N PRO A 78 -8.76 2.92 20.39
CA PRO A 78 -8.68 1.89 21.42
C PRO A 78 -10.09 1.35 21.75
N GLY A 79 -10.24 0.02 21.79
CA GLY A 79 -11.52 -0.64 22.06
C GLY A 79 -12.53 -0.64 20.91
N GLU A 80 -12.19 -0.04 19.74
CA GLU A 80 -13.09 -0.05 18.59
C GLU A 80 -13.24 -1.47 18.02
N VAL A 81 -14.49 -1.92 17.89
CA VAL A 81 -14.83 -3.13 17.13
C VAL A 81 -15.14 -2.74 15.70
N ARG A 82 -14.47 -3.39 14.74
CA ARG A 82 -14.68 -3.13 13.31
C ARG A 82 -14.77 -4.42 12.52
N ARG A 83 -15.76 -4.49 11.63
CA ARG A 83 -15.85 -5.55 10.63
C ARG A 83 -14.91 -5.24 9.46
N LEU A 84 -14.07 -6.20 9.11
CA LEU A 84 -13.16 -6.12 7.96
C LEU A 84 -13.69 -7.01 6.83
N ASN A 85 -13.69 -6.48 5.62
CA ASN A 85 -13.95 -7.26 4.41
C ASN A 85 -12.60 -7.63 3.79
N LEU A 86 -12.20 -8.89 3.94
CA LEU A 86 -10.93 -9.41 3.46
C LEU A 86 -11.20 -10.29 2.23
N PHE A 87 -10.74 -9.85 1.07
CA PHE A 87 -10.91 -10.58 -0.19
C PHE A 87 -9.59 -10.79 -0.95
N GLU A 88 -8.59 -9.92 -0.72
CA GLU A 88 -7.31 -10.07 -1.41
C GLU A 88 -6.56 -11.30 -0.87
N PRO A 89 -5.95 -12.14 -1.73
CA PRO A 89 -5.25 -13.35 -1.33
C PRO A 89 -4.23 -13.17 -0.21
N ARG A 90 -3.53 -12.02 -0.19
CA ARG A 90 -2.56 -11.69 0.88
C ARG A 90 -3.17 -11.60 2.26
N TRP A 91 -4.39 -11.10 2.38
CA TRP A 91 -5.05 -10.94 3.68
C TRP A 91 -5.57 -12.28 4.17
N LEU A 92 -6.07 -13.11 3.27
CA LEU A 92 -6.48 -14.47 3.60
C LEU A 92 -5.28 -15.30 4.05
N ALA A 93 -4.17 -15.27 3.30
CA ALA A 93 -2.93 -15.95 3.68
C ALA A 93 -2.38 -15.47 5.04
N LEU A 94 -2.46 -14.17 5.32
CA LEU A 94 -2.11 -13.59 6.61
C LEU A 94 -3.01 -14.13 7.73
N MET A 95 -4.33 -14.19 7.51
CA MET A 95 -5.27 -14.73 8.51
C MET A 95 -5.01 -16.22 8.74
N ASP A 96 -4.76 -17.01 7.69
CA ASP A 96 -4.42 -18.43 7.82
C ASP A 96 -3.15 -18.64 8.67
N ARG A 97 -2.15 -17.77 8.46
CA ARG A 97 -0.93 -17.76 9.28
C ARG A 97 -1.24 -17.45 10.75
N VAL A 98 -2.00 -16.40 11.01
CA VAL A 98 -2.38 -15.99 12.37
C VAL A 98 -3.19 -17.08 13.07
N ALA A 99 -4.16 -17.69 12.37
CA ALA A 99 -4.94 -18.81 12.89
C ALA A 99 -4.04 -20.00 13.24
N ARG A 100 -3.12 -20.39 12.35
CA ARG A 100 -2.17 -21.48 12.58
C ARG A 100 -1.28 -21.21 13.80
N GLU A 101 -0.80 -19.98 13.96
CA GLU A 101 0.01 -19.57 15.12
C GLU A 101 -0.83 -19.55 16.41
N ASN A 102 -2.15 -19.34 16.31
CA ASN A 102 -3.10 -19.34 17.41
C ASN A 102 -3.90 -20.67 17.55
N GLY A 103 -3.25 -21.82 17.31
CA GLY A 103 -3.87 -23.13 17.55
C GLY A 103 -5.00 -23.51 16.58
N GLY A 104 -5.06 -22.90 15.41
CA GLY A 104 -6.05 -23.16 14.35
C GLY A 104 -7.28 -22.26 14.37
N ASN A 105 -7.33 -21.23 15.23
CA ASN A 105 -8.48 -20.32 15.34
C ASN A 105 -8.05 -18.85 15.30
N LEU A 106 -8.90 -17.98 14.75
CA LEU A 106 -8.72 -16.52 14.80
C LEU A 106 -9.28 -15.87 16.06
N VAL A 107 -10.19 -16.53 16.76
CA VAL A 107 -10.77 -15.98 18.00
C VAL A 107 -9.69 -15.85 19.07
N GLY A 108 -9.52 -14.64 19.58
CA GLY A 108 -8.49 -14.31 20.57
C GLY A 108 -7.09 -14.08 20.00
N ALA A 109 -6.90 -14.22 18.68
CA ALA A 109 -5.62 -13.95 18.05
C ALA A 109 -5.34 -12.43 17.97
N GLU A 110 -4.09 -12.05 18.16
CA GLU A 110 -3.64 -10.66 18.04
C GLU A 110 -2.98 -10.39 16.69
N LEU A 111 -3.32 -9.26 16.09
CA LEU A 111 -2.79 -8.80 14.81
C LEU A 111 -2.56 -7.29 14.88
N GLY A 112 -1.42 -6.83 14.36
CA GLY A 112 -1.16 -5.39 14.23
C GLY A 112 -2.10 -4.73 13.22
N CYS A 113 -2.65 -3.57 13.54
CA CYS A 113 -3.39 -2.74 12.58
C CYS A 113 -2.67 -1.42 12.38
N VAL A 114 -2.25 -1.15 11.14
CA VAL A 114 -1.49 0.06 10.80
C VAL A 114 -2.27 0.96 9.84
N LEU A 115 -2.12 2.27 9.97
CA LEU A 115 -2.68 3.21 9.00
C LEU A 115 -1.86 3.16 7.70
N GLY A 116 -2.49 2.78 6.60
CA GLY A 116 -1.88 2.86 5.27
C GLY A 116 -1.97 4.28 4.73
N VAL A 117 -0.92 5.08 4.95
CA VAL A 117 -0.85 6.50 4.54
C VAL A 117 -0.66 6.66 3.03
N ASN A 118 0.08 5.73 2.42
CA ASN A 118 0.23 5.65 0.97
C ASN A 118 0.27 4.16 0.57
N ARG A 119 -0.44 3.80 -0.50
CA ARG A 119 -0.49 2.42 -1.02
C ARG A 119 -0.25 2.46 -2.52
N ARG A 120 0.67 1.64 -2.97
CA ARG A 120 0.95 1.44 -4.39
C ARG A 120 1.03 -0.04 -4.69
N TYR A 121 0.29 -0.46 -5.72
CA TYR A 121 0.41 -1.79 -6.30
C TYR A 121 1.34 -1.69 -7.50
N VAL A 122 2.35 -2.56 -7.54
CA VAL A 122 3.33 -2.62 -8.62
C VAL A 122 3.58 -4.07 -8.96
N SER A 123 3.86 -4.34 -10.24
CA SER A 123 4.28 -5.67 -10.66
C SER A 123 5.70 -5.95 -10.20
N GLN A 124 6.05 -7.24 -10.10
CA GLN A 124 7.43 -7.63 -9.79
C GLN A 124 8.39 -7.12 -10.87
N ALA A 125 8.02 -7.22 -12.15
CA ALA A 125 8.80 -6.69 -13.27
C ALA A 125 9.11 -5.19 -13.15
N TRP A 126 8.15 -4.39 -12.67
CA TRP A 126 8.40 -2.97 -12.44
C TRP A 126 9.41 -2.74 -11.31
N LEU A 127 9.33 -3.52 -10.23
CA LEU A 127 10.27 -3.44 -9.11
C LEU A 127 11.68 -3.85 -9.52
N ASP A 128 11.80 -4.94 -10.29
CA ASP A 128 13.08 -5.43 -10.79
C ASP A 128 13.74 -4.38 -11.70
N GLY A 129 12.96 -3.70 -12.54
CA GLY A 129 13.43 -2.62 -13.39
C GLY A 129 13.92 -1.37 -12.63
N VAL A 130 13.28 -1.03 -11.51
CA VAL A 130 13.72 0.10 -10.66
C VAL A 130 14.98 -0.25 -9.87
N GLN A 131 15.08 -1.49 -9.35
CA GLN A 131 16.26 -1.95 -8.61
C GLN A 131 17.49 -2.14 -9.51
N GLY A 132 17.29 -2.55 -10.77
CA GLY A 132 18.37 -2.65 -11.76
C GLY A 132 18.93 -1.32 -12.27
N GLY A 133 18.23 -0.19 -12.03
CA GLY A 133 18.63 1.14 -12.49
C GLY A 133 19.61 1.88 -11.57
N GLU A 134 19.84 1.40 -10.34
CA GLU A 134 20.73 2.05 -9.35
C GLU A 134 22.22 1.69 -9.52
N SER A 135 22.61 0.98 -10.59
CA SER A 135 24.01 0.59 -10.88
C SER A 135 24.64 1.31 -12.10
N GLY A 136 24.11 2.47 -12.50
CA GLY A 136 24.64 3.25 -13.62
C GLY A 136 24.89 4.72 -13.27
N GLY A 137 25.96 4.99 -12.51
CA GLY A 137 26.39 6.34 -12.19
C GLY A 137 27.80 6.35 -11.60
N GLY A 138 28.80 6.21 -12.48
CA GLY A 138 30.18 6.62 -12.23
C GLY A 138 30.43 7.98 -12.88
#